data_AF-A0A7R9BQY3-F1
#
_entry.id   AF-A0A7R9BQY3-F1
#
_cell.length_a   1.000
_cell.length_b   1.000
_cell.length_c   1.000
_cell.angle_alpha   90.00
_cell.angle_beta   90.00
_cell.angle_gamma   90.00
#
_symmetry.space_group_name_H-M   'P 1'
#
loop_
_entity.id
_entity.type
_entity.pdbx_description
1 polymer ?
#
loop_
_entity_poly.entity_id
_entity_poly.type
_entity_poly.pdbx_seq_one_letter_code
_entity_poly.pdbx_strand_id
1 'polypeptide(L)'
;MCGGFTCSKNALTALNILYILVAFILIFAATIGKISAYVTSETVIGGIVACGVFLLLVSIVGLIGAAKHHQSPIRCNTFLEIWVFMECFLNDWLCGEQYMVILFLLFVVQFSVAIACLAVTNKQQIELLRKTWNRAGNETHESIQQMFECCSFESLPPEGSTCEKIPACCDPGTNATDCCRSKSTCKCKTCRETLLPNLSYAYKVSGGLGLFFSFTEVFGFFVARRFRNTADPLAYTHSMY
;
A
#
# COMPACT_ATOMS: atom_id res chain seq x y z
N MET A 1 15.75 6.68 -27.15
CA MET A 1 14.64 7.54 -27.59
C MET A 1 13.51 6.65 -28.06
N CYS A 2 12.55 6.35 -27.20
CA CYS A 2 11.37 5.56 -27.55
C CYS A 2 10.17 6.52 -27.59
N GLY A 3 9.92 7.11 -28.77
CA GLY A 3 8.94 8.18 -28.96
C GLY A 3 7.98 7.90 -30.11
N GLY A 4 7.52 6.66 -30.25
CA GLY A 4 6.49 6.28 -31.23
C GLY A 4 5.17 5.94 -30.54
N PHE A 5 4.04 6.24 -31.19
CA PHE A 5 2.67 5.99 -30.72
C PHE A 5 2.46 4.54 -30.23
N THR A 6 3.08 3.57 -30.90
CA THR A 6 3.10 2.15 -30.51
C THR A 6 3.84 1.87 -29.20
N CYS A 7 4.93 2.60 -28.93
CA CYS A 7 5.68 2.45 -27.68
C CYS A 7 4.89 3.01 -26.51
N SER A 8 4.26 4.18 -26.67
CA SER A 8 3.39 4.75 -25.64
C SER A 8 2.17 3.85 -25.38
N LYS A 9 1.55 3.29 -26.42
CA LYS A 9 0.43 2.34 -26.28
C LYS A 9 0.85 1.05 -25.57
N ASN A 10 1.99 0.46 -25.93
CA ASN A 10 2.49 -0.75 -25.29
C ASN A 10 2.95 -0.49 -23.85
N ALA A 11 3.54 0.68 -23.56
CA ALA A 11 3.91 1.07 -22.21
C ALA A 11 2.68 1.31 -21.32
N LEU A 12 1.65 1.99 -21.85
CA LEU A 12 0.40 2.22 -21.12
C LEU A 12 -0.36 0.91 -20.87
N THR A 13 -0.37 0.01 -21.86
CA THR A 13 -0.95 -1.34 -21.71
C THR A 13 -0.18 -2.15 -20.67
N ALA A 14 1.16 -2.14 -20.71
CA ALA A 14 2.00 -2.84 -19.74
C ALA A 14 1.84 -2.30 -18.32
N LEU A 15 1.72 -0.97 -18.15
CA LEU A 15 1.50 -0.34 -16.85
C LEU A 15 0.15 -0.73 -16.24
N ASN A 16 -0.93 -0.73 -17.04
CA ASN A 16 -2.25 -1.16 -16.58
C ASN A 16 -2.29 -2.67 -16.26
N ILE A 17 -1.60 -3.52 -17.02
CA ILE A 17 -1.44 -4.95 -16.70
C ILE A 17 -0.70 -5.11 -15.36
N LEU A 18 0.38 -4.35 -15.14
CA LEU A 18 1.11 -4.38 -13.88
C LEU A 18 0.23 -3.93 -12.70
N TYR A 19 -0.58 -2.90 -12.87
CA TYR A 19 -1.50 -2.44 -11.82
C TYR A 19 -2.61 -3.45 -11.53
N ILE A 20 -3.13 -4.16 -12.54
CA ILE A 20 -4.05 -5.29 -12.34
C ILE A 20 -3.38 -6.38 -11.48
N LEU A 21 -2.13 -6.73 -11.77
CA LEU A 21 -1.38 -7.72 -10.98
C LEU A 21 -1.20 -7.26 -9.52
N VAL A 22 -0.80 -6.00 -9.31
CA VAL A 22 -0.66 -5.43 -7.96
C VAL A 22 -2.01 -5.42 -7.22
N ALA A 23 -3.10 -5.05 -7.89
CA ALA A 23 -4.43 -5.06 -7.29
C ALA A 23 -4.85 -6.46 -6.83
N PHE A 24 -4.65 -7.48 -7.67
CA PHE A 24 -4.91 -8.87 -7.27
C PHE A 24 -4.06 -9.32 -6.09
N ILE A 25 -2.77 -8.94 -6.05
CA ILE A 25 -1.90 -9.25 -4.91
C ILE A 25 -2.43 -8.60 -3.62
N LEU A 26 -2.86 -7.33 -3.66
CA LEU A 26 -3.40 -6.63 -2.49
C LEU A 26 -4.69 -7.26 -1.97
N ILE A 27 -5.62 -7.62 -2.87
CA ILE A 27 -6.89 -8.26 -2.51
C ILE A 27 -6.65 -9.67 -1.96
N PHE A 28 -5.77 -10.45 -2.59
CA PHE A 28 -5.45 -11.79 -2.15
C PHE A 28 -4.74 -11.77 -0.79
N ALA A 29 -3.73 -10.93 -0.61
CA ALA A 29 -3.02 -10.78 0.66
C ALA A 29 -3.98 -10.38 1.80
N ALA A 30 -4.92 -9.47 1.54
CA ALA A 30 -5.93 -9.08 2.52
C ALA A 30 -6.88 -10.23 2.89
N THR A 31 -7.30 -11.03 1.92
CA THR A 31 -8.20 -12.18 2.14
C THR A 31 -7.50 -13.31 2.88
N ILE A 32 -6.25 -13.61 2.52
CA ILE A 32 -5.43 -14.60 3.23
C ILE A 32 -5.15 -14.14 4.66
N GLY A 33 -4.89 -12.85 4.89
CA GLY A 33 -4.75 -12.27 6.22
C GLY A 33 -6.00 -12.44 7.09
N LYS A 34 -7.21 -12.36 6.50
CA LYS A 34 -8.47 -12.64 7.21
C LYS A 34 -8.63 -14.11 7.62
N ILE A 35 -8.34 -15.03 6.70
CA ILE A 35 -8.58 -16.47 6.95
C ILE A 35 -7.59 -17.04 7.98
N SER A 36 -6.40 -16.47 8.06
CA SER A 36 -5.34 -16.95 8.96
C SER A 36 -5.42 -16.43 10.40
N ALA A 37 -6.51 -15.74 10.78
CA ALA A 37 -6.66 -15.07 12.09
C ALA A 37 -5.44 -14.20 12.47
N TYR A 38 -4.69 -13.77 11.46
CA TYR A 38 -3.46 -13.00 11.60
C TYR A 38 -3.87 -11.54 11.84
N VAL A 39 -3.83 -11.12 13.11
CA VAL A 39 -4.41 -9.85 13.54
C VAL A 39 -3.96 -8.68 12.71
N THR A 40 -4.91 -8.24 11.91
CA THR A 40 -4.94 -6.96 11.28
C THR A 40 -6.34 -6.46 11.59
N SER A 41 -6.45 -5.33 12.28
CA SER A 41 -7.76 -4.70 12.58
C SER A 41 -8.57 -4.61 11.29
N GLU A 42 -9.89 -4.84 11.36
CA GLU A 42 -10.81 -4.77 10.21
C GLU A 42 -10.61 -3.51 9.35
N THR A 43 -10.20 -2.40 9.98
CA THR A 43 -9.87 -1.12 9.34
C THR A 43 -8.65 -1.19 8.41
N VAL A 44 -7.59 -1.88 8.81
CA VAL A 44 -6.35 -2.02 8.02
C VAL A 44 -6.61 -2.90 6.80
N ILE A 45 -7.32 -4.01 7.00
CA ILE A 45 -7.72 -4.90 5.91
C ILE A 45 -8.64 -4.15 4.95
N GLY A 46 -9.64 -3.42 5.47
CA GLY A 46 -10.54 -2.59 4.67
C GLY A 46 -9.80 -1.56 3.82
N GLY A 47 -8.76 -0.92 4.37
CA GLY A 47 -7.90 -0.01 3.62
C GLY A 47 -7.15 -0.68 2.48
N ILE A 48 -6.51 -1.84 2.73
CA ILE A 48 -5.77 -2.59 1.70
C ILE A 48 -6.71 -3.07 0.58
N VAL A 49 -7.88 -3.60 0.95
CA VAL A 49 -8.90 -4.04 -0.02
C VAL A 49 -9.43 -2.86 -0.84
N ALA A 50 -9.76 -1.73 -0.19
CA ALA A 50 -10.23 -0.54 -0.89
C ALA A 50 -9.19 -0.02 -1.89
N CYS A 51 -7.91 0.03 -1.51
CA CYS A 51 -6.81 0.38 -2.42
C CYS A 51 -6.72 -0.61 -3.59
N GLY A 52 -6.81 -1.92 -3.33
CA GLY A 52 -6.78 -2.95 -4.38
C GLY A 52 -7.92 -2.82 -5.37
N VAL A 53 -9.16 -2.65 -4.89
CA VAL A 53 -10.35 -2.48 -5.75
C VAL A 53 -10.26 -1.18 -6.56
N PHE A 54 -9.82 -0.08 -5.94
CA PHE A 54 -9.62 1.19 -6.64
C PHE A 54 -8.59 1.07 -7.76
N LEU A 55 -7.43 0.45 -7.51
CA LEU A 55 -6.40 0.22 -8.53
C LEU A 55 -6.92 -0.67 -9.67
N LEU A 56 -7.74 -1.67 -9.37
CA LEU A 56 -8.35 -2.54 -10.37
C LEU A 56 -9.30 -1.75 -11.29
N LEU A 57 -10.13 -0.87 -10.74
CA LEU A 57 -11.03 0.00 -11.51
C LEU A 57 -10.25 0.95 -12.43
N VAL A 58 -9.26 1.67 -11.88
CA VAL A 58 -8.41 2.58 -12.66
C VAL A 58 -7.72 1.85 -13.82
N SER A 59 -7.25 0.62 -13.57
CA SER A 59 -6.54 -0.16 -14.59
C SER A 59 -7.44 -0.68 -15.70
N ILE A 60 -8.69 -1.07 -15.39
CA ILE A 60 -9.67 -1.49 -16.39
C ILE A 60 -10.03 -0.30 -17.30
N VAL A 61 -10.26 0.88 -16.71
CA VAL A 61 -10.52 2.12 -17.46
C VAL A 61 -9.35 2.47 -18.36
N GLY A 62 -8.11 2.42 -17.83
CA GLY A 62 -6.89 2.65 -18.59
C GLY A 62 -6.71 1.67 -19.75
N LEU A 63 -7.07 0.40 -19.58
CA LEU A 63 -7.01 -0.62 -20.62
C LEU A 63 -8.07 -0.41 -21.72
N ILE A 64 -9.30 -0.04 -21.35
CA ILE A 64 -10.38 0.31 -22.30
C ILE A 64 -9.98 1.54 -23.12
N GLY A 65 -9.38 2.56 -22.47
CA GLY A 65 -8.83 3.73 -23.15
C GLY A 65 -7.73 3.38 -24.15
N ALA A 66 -6.80 2.50 -23.78
CA ALA A 66 -5.72 2.02 -24.66
C ALA A 66 -6.24 1.17 -25.84
N ALA A 67 -7.30 0.37 -25.62
CA ALA A 67 -7.86 -0.53 -26.62
C ALA A 67 -8.68 0.20 -27.71
N LYS A 68 -9.36 1.31 -27.36
CA LYS A 68 -10.28 2.02 -28.27
C LYS A 68 -9.63 2.83 -29.41
N HIS A 69 -8.30 2.95 -29.46
CA HIS A 69 -7.60 3.77 -30.48
C HIS A 69 -7.63 3.24 -31.95
N HIS A 70 -8.49 2.25 -32.30
CA HIS A 70 -8.56 1.72 -33.67
C HIS A 70 -9.91 1.78 -34.40
N GLN A 71 -11.05 2.19 -33.81
CA GLN A 71 -12.31 2.37 -34.58
C GLN A 71 -13.45 3.10 -33.83
N SER A 72 -13.92 4.22 -34.40
CA SER A 72 -15.22 4.94 -34.25
C SER A 72 -15.68 5.49 -32.87
N PRO A 73 -16.39 6.64 -32.84
CA PRO A 73 -16.62 7.42 -31.63
C PRO A 73 -17.62 6.77 -30.68
N ILE A 74 -17.30 6.87 -29.39
CA ILE A 74 -18.11 6.44 -28.25
C ILE A 74 -19.46 7.18 -28.29
N ARG A 75 -20.55 6.48 -28.67
CA ARG A 75 -21.92 6.95 -28.47
C ARG A 75 -22.38 6.51 -27.07
N CYS A 76 -22.50 7.47 -26.15
CA CYS A 76 -23.10 7.33 -24.82
C CYS A 76 -24.60 7.03 -24.90
N ASN A 77 -25.11 6.10 -24.08
CA ASN A 77 -26.50 6.15 -23.61
C ASN A 77 -26.71 5.45 -22.23
N THR A 78 -27.07 6.26 -21.23
CA THR A 78 -28.11 6.08 -20.19
C THR A 78 -28.10 4.90 -19.20
N PHE A 79 -26.96 4.52 -18.65
CA PHE A 79 -26.92 3.92 -17.29
C PHE A 79 -25.67 4.29 -16.49
N LEU A 80 -24.96 5.30 -16.99
CA LEU A 80 -23.58 5.61 -16.67
C LEU A 80 -23.41 7.06 -16.22
N GLU A 81 -24.46 7.73 -15.74
CA GLU A 81 -24.34 9.18 -15.45
C GLU A 81 -23.49 9.43 -14.20
N ILE A 82 -23.57 8.63 -13.13
CA ILE A 82 -22.68 8.79 -11.96
C ILE A 82 -21.25 8.29 -12.26
N TRP A 83 -21.13 7.22 -13.04
CA TRP A 83 -19.84 6.61 -13.37
C TRP A 83 -19.09 7.39 -14.46
N VAL A 84 -19.79 7.95 -15.45
CA VAL A 84 -19.25 8.92 -16.42
C VAL A 84 -19.14 10.30 -15.79
N PHE A 85 -19.94 10.72 -14.81
CA PHE A 85 -19.62 11.98 -14.12
C PHE A 85 -18.34 11.82 -13.31
N MET A 86 -18.09 10.68 -12.66
CA MET A 86 -16.82 10.45 -11.96
C MET A 86 -15.65 10.21 -12.92
N GLU A 87 -15.86 9.55 -14.06
CA GLU A 87 -14.83 9.33 -15.09
C GLU A 87 -14.62 10.52 -16.04
N CYS A 88 -15.62 11.37 -16.27
CA CYS A 88 -15.51 12.62 -17.03
C CYS A 88 -14.97 13.72 -16.10
N PHE A 89 -15.35 13.74 -14.82
CA PHE A 89 -14.66 14.57 -13.82
C PHE A 89 -13.22 14.09 -13.57
N LEU A 90 -12.87 12.82 -13.83
CA LEU A 90 -11.47 12.37 -13.88
C LEU A 90 -10.79 12.65 -15.23
N ASN A 91 -11.44 12.43 -16.37
CA ASN A 91 -10.84 12.55 -17.71
C ASN A 91 -10.78 14.00 -18.22
N ASP A 92 -11.73 14.86 -17.86
CA ASP A 92 -11.70 16.31 -18.12
C ASP A 92 -10.71 17.02 -17.15
N TRP A 93 -10.48 16.45 -15.95
CA TRP A 93 -9.40 16.86 -15.03
C TRP A 93 -8.00 16.37 -15.49
N LEU A 94 -7.91 15.23 -16.19
CA LEU A 94 -6.63 14.67 -16.65
C LEU A 94 -6.09 15.26 -17.96
N CYS A 95 -6.93 15.84 -18.83
CA CYS A 95 -6.53 16.09 -20.22
C CYS A 95 -5.79 17.43 -20.49
N GLY A 96 -5.93 18.46 -19.65
CA GLY A 96 -5.34 19.80 -19.91
C GLY A 96 -4.91 20.49 -18.62
N GLU A 97 -3.66 20.97 -18.55
CA GLU A 97 -3.09 21.76 -17.43
C GLU A 97 -2.99 21.09 -16.04
N GLN A 98 -4.05 20.48 -15.48
CA GLN A 98 -4.11 20.08 -14.05
C GLN A 98 -3.43 18.74 -13.72
N TYR A 99 -3.27 17.82 -14.67
CA TYR A 99 -2.53 16.56 -14.47
C TYR A 99 -1.08 16.78 -14.01
N MET A 100 -0.42 17.83 -14.53
CA MET A 100 0.93 18.21 -14.13
C MET A 100 0.98 18.71 -12.69
N VAL A 101 -0.11 19.34 -12.21
CA VAL A 101 -0.26 19.81 -10.83
C VAL A 101 -0.54 18.64 -9.89
N ILE A 102 -1.41 17.71 -10.29
CA ILE A 102 -1.73 16.51 -9.49
C ILE A 102 -0.49 15.63 -9.29
N LEU A 103 0.27 15.33 -10.35
CA LEU A 103 1.52 14.57 -10.24
C LEU A 103 2.54 15.28 -9.33
N PHE A 104 2.59 16.61 -9.39
CA PHE A 104 3.45 17.37 -8.50
C PHE A 104 2.99 17.31 -7.03
N LEU A 105 1.68 17.36 -6.76
CA LEU A 105 1.13 17.21 -5.41
C LEU A 105 1.32 15.80 -4.87
N LEU A 106 1.13 14.77 -5.69
CA LEU A 106 1.39 13.38 -5.33
C LEU A 106 2.87 13.17 -5.00
N PHE A 107 3.79 13.74 -5.78
CA PHE A 107 5.21 13.77 -5.47
C PHE A 107 5.47 14.41 -4.09
N VAL A 108 4.91 15.59 -3.80
CA VAL A 108 5.12 16.28 -2.52
C VAL A 108 4.64 15.43 -1.34
N VAL A 109 3.46 14.80 -1.45
CA VAL A 109 2.92 13.94 -0.40
C VAL A 109 3.75 12.67 -0.23
N GLN A 110 4.10 11.98 -1.31
CA GLN A 110 4.90 10.74 -1.25
C GLN A 110 6.30 11.00 -0.70
N PHE A 111 6.95 12.06 -1.16
CA PHE A 111 8.28 12.46 -0.72
C PHE A 111 8.30 12.82 0.76
N SER A 112 7.31 13.59 1.23
CA SER A 112 7.21 13.97 2.64
C SER A 112 6.94 12.76 3.55
N VAL A 113 6.01 11.88 3.18
CA VAL A 113 5.75 10.64 3.93
C VAL A 113 6.96 9.71 3.93
N ALA A 114 7.65 9.57 2.79
CA ALA A 114 8.82 8.71 2.67
C ALA A 114 9.98 9.17 3.58
N ILE A 115 10.25 10.48 3.60
CA ILE A 115 11.24 11.07 4.50
C ILE A 115 10.81 10.93 5.96
N ALA A 116 9.54 11.15 6.27
CA ALA A 116 9.02 10.95 7.62
C ALA A 116 9.25 9.51 8.11
N CYS A 117 8.97 8.50 7.27
CA CYS A 117 9.24 7.09 7.59
C CYS A 117 10.73 6.82 7.85
N LEU A 118 11.64 7.42 7.08
CA LEU A 118 13.09 7.24 7.29
C LEU A 118 13.63 7.98 8.52
N ALA A 119 13.04 9.13 8.86
CA ALA A 119 13.49 9.97 9.97
C ALA A 119 13.01 9.48 11.34
N VAL A 120 12.00 8.59 11.39
CA VAL A 120 11.45 8.05 12.64
C VAL A 120 12.52 7.30 13.43
N THR A 121 12.75 7.75 14.66
CA THR A 121 13.74 7.16 15.58
C THR A 121 13.16 6.01 16.41
N ASN A 122 14.02 5.15 16.96
CA ASN A 122 13.60 4.05 17.84
C ASN A 122 12.79 4.53 19.06
N LYS A 123 13.10 5.71 19.62
CA LYS A 123 12.34 6.27 20.77
C LYS A 123 10.90 6.62 20.38
N GLN A 124 10.71 7.24 19.22
CA GLN A 124 9.39 7.55 18.69
C GLN A 124 8.60 6.27 18.37
N GLN A 125 9.27 5.24 17.85
CA GLN A 125 8.66 3.93 17.60
C GLN A 125 8.18 3.26 18.89
N ILE A 126 8.99 3.26 19.95
CA ILE A 126 8.59 2.69 21.26
C ILE A 126 7.37 3.41 21.82
N GLU A 127 7.34 4.74 21.75
CA GLU A 127 6.22 5.53 22.27
C GLU A 127 4.93 5.29 21.46
N LEU A 128 5.02 5.23 20.13
CA LEU A 128 3.90 4.87 19.27
C LEU A 128 3.41 3.45 19.56
N LEU A 129 4.33 2.48 19.67
CA LEU A 129 3.98 1.10 20.00
C LEU A 129 3.31 1.00 21.37
N ARG A 130 3.76 1.76 22.37
CA ARG A 130 3.13 1.78 23.70
C ARG A 130 1.70 2.33 23.64
N LYS A 131 1.48 3.43 22.92
CA LYS A 131 0.14 3.99 22.73
C LYS A 131 -0.77 3.03 21.96
N THR A 132 -0.27 2.43 20.89
CA THR A 132 -1.00 1.43 20.11
C THR A 132 -1.34 0.20 20.95
N TRP A 133 -0.40 -0.29 21.75
CA TRP A 133 -0.62 -1.41 22.66
C TRP A 133 -1.72 -1.09 23.68
N ASN A 134 -1.68 0.08 24.32
CA ASN A 134 -2.68 0.48 25.31
C ASN A 134 -4.07 0.74 24.72
N ARG A 135 -4.14 1.07 23.43
CA ARG A 135 -5.41 1.26 22.71
C ARG A 135 -5.97 -0.03 22.13
N ALA A 136 -5.11 -1.01 21.89
CA ALA A 136 -5.50 -2.31 21.35
C ALA A 136 -6.31 -3.11 22.37
N GLY A 137 -7.34 -3.83 21.89
CA GLY A 137 -8.14 -4.73 22.73
C GLY A 137 -7.47 -6.08 22.94
N ASN A 138 -8.04 -6.88 23.85
CA ASN A 138 -7.50 -8.20 24.23
C ASN A 138 -7.33 -9.16 23.05
N GLU A 139 -8.25 -9.16 22.08
CA GLU A 139 -8.16 -9.99 20.87
C GLU A 139 -6.95 -9.63 19.99
N THR A 140 -6.68 -8.33 19.89
CA THR A 140 -5.51 -7.81 19.15
C THR A 140 -4.22 -8.20 19.87
N HIS A 141 -4.21 -8.15 21.21
CA HIS A 141 -3.05 -8.59 21.99
C HIS A 141 -2.77 -10.08 21.81
N GLU A 142 -3.77 -10.96 21.94
CA GLU A 142 -3.61 -12.41 21.80
C GLU A 142 -2.95 -12.77 20.47
N SER A 143 -3.37 -12.10 19.41
CA SER A 143 -2.91 -12.44 18.07
C SER A 143 -1.54 -11.83 17.73
N ILE A 144 -1.21 -10.64 18.26
CA ILE A 144 0.17 -10.13 18.20
C ILE A 144 1.11 -11.10 18.93
N GLN A 145 0.69 -11.59 20.10
CA GLN A 145 1.48 -12.51 20.91
C GLN A 145 1.70 -13.85 20.20
N GLN A 146 0.68 -14.41 19.54
CA GLN A 146 0.80 -15.64 18.75
C GLN A 146 1.65 -15.45 17.48
N MET A 147 1.47 -14.33 16.77
CA MET A 147 2.17 -14.03 15.51
C MET A 147 3.67 -13.77 15.70
N PHE A 148 4.01 -13.00 16.74
CA PHE A 148 5.39 -12.59 17.01
C PHE A 148 6.04 -13.40 18.13
N GLU A 149 5.38 -14.47 18.59
CA GLU A 149 5.87 -15.38 19.63
C GLU A 149 6.44 -14.63 20.86
N CYS A 150 5.67 -13.64 21.33
CA CYS A 150 6.08 -12.72 22.38
C CYS A 150 5.01 -12.60 23.47
N CYS A 151 5.41 -12.22 24.68
CA CYS A 151 4.49 -12.09 25.80
C CYS A 151 4.61 -10.72 26.46
N SER A 152 3.47 -10.03 26.60
CA SER A 152 3.36 -8.68 27.21
C SER A 152 4.21 -7.61 26.52
N PHE A 153 3.91 -6.34 26.77
CA PHE A 153 4.61 -5.24 26.10
C PHE A 153 6.02 -5.02 26.67
N GLU A 154 6.15 -4.77 27.97
CA GLU A 154 7.41 -4.29 28.56
C GLU A 154 7.85 -5.05 29.82
N SER A 155 6.92 -5.68 30.54
CA SER A 155 7.26 -6.55 31.68
C SER A 155 6.40 -7.81 31.68
N LEU A 156 7.02 -8.94 32.02
CA LEU A 156 6.32 -10.21 32.18
C LEU A 156 5.29 -10.08 33.30
N PRO A 157 4.01 -10.42 33.03
CA PRO A 157 2.94 -10.28 34.00
C PRO A 157 3.17 -11.22 35.20
N PRO A 158 2.90 -10.77 36.43
CA PRO A 158 2.84 -11.65 37.58
C PRO A 158 1.47 -12.36 37.58
N GLU A 159 1.49 -13.68 37.38
CA GLU A 159 0.38 -14.63 37.50
C GLU A 159 -0.82 -14.48 36.54
N GLY A 160 -1.22 -15.58 35.87
CA GLY A 160 -2.51 -15.70 35.16
C GLY A 160 -2.61 -15.05 33.77
N SER A 161 -1.53 -15.03 32.98
CA SER A 161 -1.52 -14.37 31.66
C SER A 161 -1.87 -15.30 30.49
N THR A 162 -2.43 -14.73 29.41
CA THR A 162 -2.73 -15.37 28.12
C THR A 162 -1.53 -15.98 27.38
N CYS A 163 -0.31 -15.81 27.91
CA CYS A 163 0.93 -16.27 27.28
C CYS A 163 1.19 -17.77 27.41
N GLU A 164 0.40 -18.50 28.20
CA GLU A 164 0.49 -19.96 28.35
C GLU A 164 0.27 -20.69 27.01
N LYS A 165 -0.49 -20.09 26.09
CA LYS A 165 -0.79 -20.67 24.78
C LYS A 165 0.34 -20.54 23.74
N ILE A 166 1.45 -19.87 24.07
CA ILE A 166 2.51 -19.54 23.10
C ILE A 166 3.63 -20.59 23.19
N PRO A 167 3.82 -21.47 22.19
CA PRO A 167 4.76 -22.60 22.28
C PRO A 167 6.21 -22.17 22.50
N ALA A 168 6.62 -21.05 21.88
CA ALA A 168 7.97 -20.51 21.99
C ALA A 168 8.33 -20.00 23.40
N CYS A 169 7.33 -19.75 24.26
CA CYS A 169 7.55 -19.33 25.64
C CYS A 169 7.84 -20.53 26.59
N CYS A 170 7.64 -21.77 26.13
CA CYS A 170 7.63 -22.99 26.95
C CYS A 170 8.77 -23.96 26.60
N ASP A 171 9.45 -24.52 27.60
CA ASP A 171 10.50 -25.52 27.37
C ASP A 171 9.88 -26.87 26.93
N PRO A 172 10.50 -27.59 25.95
CA PRO A 172 10.05 -28.90 25.52
C PRO A 172 10.27 -29.93 26.64
N GLY A 173 9.21 -30.25 27.38
CA GLY A 173 9.27 -31.17 28.53
C GLY A 173 8.40 -30.75 29.71
N THR A 174 7.84 -29.55 29.70
CA THR A 174 6.79 -29.13 30.63
C THR A 174 5.41 -29.37 30.00
N ASN A 175 4.44 -29.86 30.78
CA ASN A 175 3.06 -29.95 30.31
C ASN A 175 2.58 -28.54 29.92
N ALA A 176 1.95 -28.40 28.75
CA ALA A 176 1.52 -27.11 28.20
C ALA A 176 0.63 -26.28 29.16
N THR A 177 0.01 -26.94 30.15
CA THR A 177 -0.87 -26.37 31.17
C THR A 177 -0.15 -25.80 32.41
N ASP A 178 1.19 -25.82 32.43
CA ASP A 178 2.01 -25.29 33.54
C ASP A 178 3.03 -24.22 33.08
N CYS A 179 3.01 -23.89 31.80
CA CYS A 179 3.93 -22.92 31.22
C CYS A 179 3.56 -21.50 31.66
N CYS A 180 4.55 -20.73 32.15
CA CYS A 180 4.38 -19.35 32.59
C CYS A 180 3.37 -19.15 33.75
N ARG A 181 3.23 -20.13 34.67
CA ARG A 181 2.51 -19.96 35.94
C ARG A 181 3.19 -19.00 36.91
N SER A 182 4.53 -18.90 36.83
CA SER A 182 5.35 -17.98 37.61
C SER A 182 6.40 -17.30 36.72
N LYS A 183 6.85 -16.11 37.12
CA LYS A 183 7.84 -15.31 36.38
C LYS A 183 9.18 -16.03 36.18
N SER A 184 9.54 -16.95 37.08
CA SER A 184 10.80 -17.71 37.03
C SER A 184 10.77 -18.88 36.05
N THR A 185 9.59 -19.37 35.66
CA THR A 185 9.43 -20.52 34.75
C THR A 185 9.12 -20.11 33.31
N CYS A 186 8.94 -18.81 33.04
CA CYS A 186 8.58 -18.29 31.73
C CYS A 186 9.80 -17.77 30.98
N LYS A 187 10.22 -18.43 29.89
CA LYS A 187 11.35 -18.00 29.03
C LYS A 187 10.87 -17.24 27.79
N CYS A 188 9.96 -16.28 27.96
CA CYS A 188 9.42 -15.52 26.84
C CYS A 188 10.07 -14.16 26.66
N LYS A 189 10.18 -13.71 25.40
CA LYS A 189 10.61 -12.35 25.06
C LYS A 189 9.44 -11.38 25.17
N THR A 190 9.76 -10.12 25.45
CA THR A 190 8.76 -9.05 25.45
C THR A 190 8.38 -8.66 24.03
N CYS A 191 7.12 -8.32 23.80
CA CYS A 191 6.66 -7.90 22.48
C CYS A 191 7.38 -6.63 21.99
N ARG A 192 7.78 -5.73 22.89
CA ARG A 192 8.61 -4.57 22.52
C ARG A 192 9.91 -4.99 21.83
N GLU A 193 10.60 -6.01 22.33
CA GLU A 193 11.89 -6.45 21.77
C GLU A 193 11.74 -7.10 20.39
N THR A 194 10.63 -7.78 20.12
CA THR A 194 10.35 -8.39 18.81
C THR A 194 9.74 -7.40 17.82
N LEU A 195 8.82 -6.53 18.25
CA LEU A 195 8.11 -5.60 17.37
C LEU A 195 8.99 -4.44 16.91
N LEU A 196 9.85 -3.92 17.78
CA LEU A 196 10.67 -2.75 17.47
C LEU A 196 11.61 -2.95 16.25
N PRO A 197 12.41 -4.03 16.15
CA PRO A 197 13.26 -4.24 14.99
C PRO A 197 12.46 -4.45 13.70
N ASN A 198 11.33 -5.15 13.76
CA ASN A 198 10.43 -5.35 12.61
C ASN A 198 9.84 -4.02 12.12
N LEU A 199 9.42 -3.16 13.05
CA LEU A 199 8.88 -1.85 12.74
C LEU A 199 9.96 -0.92 12.17
N SER A 200 11.17 -0.95 12.73
CA SER A 200 12.32 -0.19 12.22
C SER A 200 12.70 -0.60 10.80
N TYR A 201 12.71 -1.89 10.51
CA TYR A 201 12.92 -2.40 9.17
C TYR A 201 11.79 -1.98 8.21
N ALA A 202 10.53 -2.13 8.62
CA ALA A 202 9.37 -1.75 7.81
C ALA A 202 9.36 -0.25 7.45
N TYR A 203 9.68 0.64 8.38
CA TYR A 203 9.79 2.08 8.11
C TYR A 203 10.91 2.42 7.14
N LYS A 204 12.07 1.75 7.24
CA LYS A 204 13.19 1.94 6.32
C LYS A 204 12.85 1.47 4.91
N VAL A 205 12.25 0.29 4.78
CA VAL A 205 11.84 -0.26 3.48
C VAL A 205 10.74 0.58 2.85
N SER A 206 9.69 0.93 3.60
CA SER A 206 8.59 1.76 3.09
C SER A 206 9.03 3.15 2.68
N GLY A 207 9.88 3.81 3.48
CA GLY A 207 10.46 5.10 3.13
C GLY A 207 11.39 5.02 1.92
N GLY A 208 12.19 3.95 1.80
CA GLY A 208 13.03 3.71 0.62
C GLY A 208 12.21 3.52 -0.67
N LEU A 209 11.15 2.71 -0.61
CA LEU A 209 10.23 2.50 -1.73
C LEU A 209 9.51 3.81 -2.13
N GLY A 210 9.03 4.57 -1.14
CA GLY A 210 8.38 5.87 -1.38
C GLY A 210 9.32 6.89 -2.03
N LEU A 211 10.58 6.96 -1.60
CA LEU A 211 11.59 7.81 -2.24
C LEU A 211 11.88 7.35 -3.67
N PHE A 212 12.01 6.04 -3.91
CA PHE A 212 12.25 5.50 -5.25
C PHE A 212 11.12 5.89 -6.21
N PHE A 213 9.85 5.69 -5.81
CA PHE A 213 8.71 6.07 -6.65
C PHE A 213 8.63 7.59 -6.87
N SER A 214 8.89 8.40 -5.83
CA SER A 214 8.93 9.86 -5.95
C SER A 214 9.96 10.31 -7.00
N PHE A 215 11.15 9.69 -7.06
CA PHE A 215 12.14 10.00 -8.09
C PHE A 215 11.66 9.62 -9.50
N THR A 216 10.99 8.48 -9.65
CA THR A 216 10.42 8.08 -10.95
C THR A 216 9.29 9.01 -11.39
N GLU A 217 8.52 9.57 -10.45
CA GLU A 217 7.45 10.54 -10.73
C GLU A 217 8.01 11.88 -11.21
N VAL A 218 9.12 12.37 -10.64
CA VAL A 218 9.83 13.56 -11.14
C VAL A 218 10.30 13.36 -12.58
N PHE A 219 10.88 12.20 -12.89
CA PHE A 219 11.27 11.87 -14.27
C PHE A 219 10.04 11.82 -15.19
N GLY A 220 8.95 11.21 -14.72
CA GLY A 220 7.67 11.17 -15.42
C GLY A 220 7.12 12.58 -15.73
N PHE A 221 7.18 13.50 -14.77
CA PHE A 221 6.79 14.90 -14.93
C PHE A 221 7.60 15.59 -16.04
N PHE A 222 8.94 15.44 -16.04
CA PHE A 222 9.79 16.04 -17.09
C PHE A 222 9.50 15.46 -18.48
N VAL A 223 9.30 14.13 -18.56
CA VAL A 223 8.94 13.46 -19.81
C VAL A 223 7.57 13.91 -20.31
N ALA A 224 6.57 13.98 -19.43
CA ALA A 224 5.22 14.45 -19.76
C ALA A 224 5.23 15.92 -20.22
N ARG A 225 6.00 16.78 -19.55
CA ARG A 225 6.20 18.18 -19.97
C ARG A 225 6.83 18.26 -21.36
N ARG A 226 7.86 17.46 -21.64
CA ARG A 226 8.51 17.42 -22.95
C ARG A 226 7.57 16.89 -24.04
N PHE A 227 6.79 15.84 -23.74
CA PHE A 227 5.82 15.28 -24.67
C PHE A 227 4.75 16.31 -25.06
N ARG A 228 4.20 17.03 -24.09
CA ARG A 228 3.26 18.14 -24.35
C ARG A 228 3.89 19.32 -25.10
N ASN A 229 5.13 19.68 -24.78
CA ASN A 229 5.86 20.75 -25.48
C ASN A 229 6.31 20.35 -26.89
N THR A 230 6.24 19.06 -27.24
CA THR A 230 6.46 18.59 -28.60
C THR A 230 5.10 18.58 -29.29
N ALA A 231 4.72 19.72 -29.88
CA ALA A 231 3.47 19.88 -30.61
C ALA A 231 3.32 18.81 -31.72
N ASP A 232 2.08 18.39 -31.96
CA ASP A 232 1.70 17.37 -32.94
C ASP A 232 2.24 17.71 -34.36
N PRO A 233 3.17 16.93 -34.94
CA PRO A 233 3.64 17.18 -36.30
C PRO A 233 2.56 16.90 -37.37
N LEU A 234 1.45 16.23 -37.01
CA LEU A 234 0.33 15.95 -37.90
C LEU A 234 -0.63 17.14 -38.09
N ALA A 235 -0.55 18.16 -37.24
CA ALA A 235 -1.33 19.39 -37.42
C ALA A 235 -0.86 20.23 -38.63
N TYR A 236 0.36 20.02 -39.11
CA TYR A 236 0.87 20.72 -40.29
C TYR A 236 0.50 20.02 -41.61
N THR A 237 0.26 18.70 -41.59
CA THR A 237 -0.05 17.94 -42.81
C THR A 237 -1.49 18.12 -43.31
N HIS A 238 -2.40 18.69 -42.50
CA HIS A 238 -3.78 18.97 -42.91
C HIS A 238 -4.00 20.41 -43.45
N SER A 239 -2.94 21.22 -43.51
CA SER A 239 -2.98 22.62 -43.97
C SER A 239 -2.39 22.82 -45.37
N MET A 240 -2.00 21.73 -46.06
CA MET A 240 -1.37 21.77 -47.39
C MET A 240 -2.06 20.93 -48.47
N TYR A 241 -3.30 20.48 -48.25
CA TYR A 241 -4.15 19.89 -49.30
C TYR A 241 -5.61 20.32 -49.13
#